data_AF-A0AAD4YPF7-F1
#
_entry.id   AF-A0AAD4YPF7-F1
#
_cell.length_a   1.000
_cell.length_b   1.000
_cell.length_c   1.000
_cell.angle_alpha   90.00
_cell.angle_beta   90.00
_cell.angle_gamma   90.00
#
_symmetry.space_group_name_H-M   'P 1'
#
loop_
_entity.id
_entity.type
_entity.pdbx_description
1 polymer ?
#
loop_
_entity_poly.entity_id
_entity_poly.type
_entity_poly.pdbx_seq_one_letter_code
_entity_poly.pdbx_strand_id
1 'polypeptide(L)'
;MGFYGSSELQEVKKMATQKPNFEAWTICRHGDVPQQADGASCGVFAIKFIEYASAGLPCHTIDPSKVAYYQLKLAIEALREEAYL
;
A
#
# COMPACT_ATOMS: atom_id res chain seq x y z
N MET A 1 -17.24 15.25 -5.77
CA MET A 1 -17.25 13.78 -5.65
C MET A 1 -16.98 13.44 -4.20
N GLY A 2 -17.98 12.91 -3.48
CA GLY A 2 -17.72 12.28 -2.19
C GLY A 2 -17.34 10.83 -2.48
N PHE A 3 -16.20 10.39 -1.95
CA PHE A 3 -15.77 8.99 -2.09
C PHE A 3 -16.67 8.02 -1.32
N TYR A 4 -17.44 8.53 -0.35
CA TYR A 4 -18.34 7.77 0.50
C TYR A 4 -19.73 8.39 0.51
N GLY A 5 -20.75 7.54 0.54
CA GLY A 5 -22.14 7.91 0.72
C GLY A 5 -22.46 8.38 2.16
N SER A 6 -23.57 9.11 2.29
CA SER A 6 -24.03 9.60 3.61
C SER A 6 -24.29 8.47 4.62
N SER A 7 -24.70 7.29 4.15
CA SER A 7 -24.90 6.09 4.99
C SER A 7 -23.58 5.56 5.56
N GLU A 8 -22.56 5.38 4.71
CA GLU A 8 -21.23 4.93 5.13
C GLU A 8 -20.61 5.89 6.15
N LEU A 9 -20.76 7.21 5.94
CA LEU A 9 -20.29 8.21 6.88
C LEU A 9 -21.02 8.15 8.23
N GLN A 10 -22.30 7.79 8.25
CA GLN A 10 -23.04 7.59 9.50
C GLN A 10 -22.60 6.33 10.23
N GLU A 11 -22.31 5.25 9.51
CA GLU A 11 -21.79 4.01 10.08
C GLU A 11 -20.42 4.23 10.73
N VAL A 12 -19.50 4.89 10.05
CA VAL A 12 -18.17 5.23 10.60
C VAL A 12 -18.31 6.07 11.89
N LYS A 13 -19.20 7.06 11.89
CA LYS A 13 -19.49 7.87 13.09
C LYS A 13 -20.04 7.04 14.24
N LYS A 14 -20.90 6.06 13.96
CA LYS A 14 -21.44 5.13 14.96
C LYS A 14 -20.37 4.16 15.47
N MET A 15 -19.44 3.73 14.63
CA MET A 15 -18.30 2.91 15.06
C MET A 15 -17.32 3.71 15.91
N ALA A 16 -17.12 4.99 15.61
CA ALA A 16 -16.23 5.88 16.36
C ALA A 16 -16.70 6.16 17.79
N THR A 17 -18.00 5.97 18.11
CA THR A 17 -18.52 6.10 19.48
C THR A 17 -18.33 4.83 20.30
N GLN A 18 -18.01 3.70 19.67
CA GLN A 18 -17.67 2.45 20.34
C GLN A 18 -16.16 2.40 20.54
N LYS A 19 -15.69 2.12 21.76
CA LYS A 19 -14.26 1.88 21.99
C LYS A 19 -13.88 0.56 21.31
N PRO A 20 -13.10 0.56 20.22
CA PRO A 20 -12.78 -0.68 19.54
C PRO A 20 -11.84 -1.50 20.43
N ASN A 21 -12.04 -2.82 20.47
CA ASN A 21 -11.11 -3.71 21.16
C ASN A 21 -9.89 -3.94 20.26
N PHE A 22 -8.80 -3.24 20.56
CA PHE A 22 -7.53 -3.38 19.86
C PHE A 22 -6.57 -4.38 20.53
N GLU A 23 -6.95 -5.04 21.64
CA GLU A 23 -6.04 -5.95 22.36
C GLU A 23 -5.56 -7.13 21.52
N ALA A 24 -6.37 -7.56 20.53
CA ALA A 24 -6.00 -8.61 19.57
C ALA A 24 -5.12 -8.13 18.41
N TRP A 25 -4.93 -6.81 18.25
CA TRP A 25 -4.23 -6.22 17.10
C TRP A 25 -2.86 -5.70 17.52
N THR A 26 -1.83 -6.19 16.84
CA THR A 26 -0.47 -5.66 17.01
C THR A 26 -0.14 -4.71 15.87
N ILE A 27 0.37 -3.53 16.21
CA ILE A 27 0.93 -2.61 15.22
C ILE A 27 2.36 -3.06 14.93
N CYS A 28 2.60 -3.58 13.73
CA CYS A 28 3.92 -3.95 13.26
C CYS A 28 4.61 -2.73 12.63
N ARG A 29 5.77 -2.33 13.16
CA ARG A 29 6.63 -1.33 12.54
C ARG A 29 7.76 -2.02 11.80
N HIS A 30 7.75 -1.93 10.48
CA HIS A 30 8.84 -2.42 9.62
C HIS A 30 9.84 -1.31 9.38
N GLY A 31 10.90 -1.26 10.20
CA GLY A 31 11.99 -0.29 10.05
C GLY A 31 13.08 -0.75 9.07
N ASP A 32 13.05 -2.01 8.65
CA ASP A 32 14.03 -2.66 7.80
C ASP A 32 13.71 -2.56 6.29
N VAL A 33 12.72 -1.74 5.91
CA VAL A 33 12.31 -1.60 4.52
C VAL A 33 13.05 -0.45 3.82
N PRO A 34 13.30 -0.55 2.51
CA PRO A 34 13.95 0.49 1.74
C PRO A 34 13.18 1.80 1.82
N GLN A 35 13.91 2.90 1.98
CA GLN A 35 13.35 4.24 1.99
C GLN A 35 13.49 4.88 0.61
N GLN A 36 12.46 5.58 0.16
CA GLN A 36 12.55 6.42 -1.02
C GLN A 36 13.51 7.60 -0.77
N ALA A 37 14.27 7.98 -1.79
CA ALA A 37 15.17 9.13 -1.73
C ALA A 37 14.53 10.43 -2.27
N ASP A 38 13.39 10.32 -2.95
CA ASP A 38 12.70 11.43 -3.60
C ASP A 38 11.22 11.51 -3.15
N GLY A 39 10.54 12.59 -3.56
CA GLY A 39 9.12 12.81 -3.26
C GLY A 39 8.14 12.28 -4.31
N ALA A 40 8.62 11.64 -5.38
CA ALA A 40 7.80 11.26 -6.55
C ALA A 40 7.63 9.74 -6.71
N SER A 41 8.48 8.94 -6.07
CA SER A 41 8.50 7.49 -6.17
C SER A 41 7.61 6.78 -5.14
N CYS A 42 6.92 7.53 -4.26
CA CYS A 42 6.11 6.96 -3.17
C CYS A 42 5.06 5.96 -3.66
N GLY A 43 4.42 6.24 -4.80
CA GLY A 43 3.46 5.33 -5.42
C GLY A 43 4.09 4.02 -5.89
N VAL A 44 5.32 4.08 -6.41
CA VAL A 44 6.08 2.88 -6.84
C VAL A 44 6.42 2.02 -5.63
N PHE A 45 6.96 2.63 -4.56
CA PHE A 45 7.25 1.89 -3.32
C PHE A 45 6.00 1.26 -2.71
N ALA A 46 4.88 1.99 -2.66
CA ALA A 46 3.61 1.46 -2.17
C ALA A 46 3.18 0.20 -2.95
N ILE A 47 3.22 0.25 -4.28
CA ILE A 47 2.87 -0.90 -5.12
C ILE A 47 3.84 -2.06 -4.89
N LYS A 48 5.15 -1.80 -4.84
CA LYS A 48 6.16 -2.84 -4.60
C LYS A 48 6.00 -3.50 -3.23
N PHE A 49 5.66 -2.75 -2.19
CA PHE A 49 5.36 -3.31 -0.88
C PHE A 49 4.12 -4.20 -0.90
N ILE A 50 3.06 -3.79 -1.61
CA ILE A 50 1.85 -4.61 -1.78
C ILE A 50 2.19 -5.90 -2.53
N GLU A 51 2.92 -5.83 -3.65
CA GLU A 51 3.31 -7.00 -4.43
C GLU A 51 4.12 -8.01 -3.60
N TYR A 52 5.14 -7.54 -2.88
CA TYR A 52 5.98 -8.41 -2.05
C TYR A 52 5.21 -9.02 -0.88
N ALA A 53 4.42 -8.20 -0.15
CA ALA A 53 3.61 -8.68 0.96
C ALA A 53 2.57 -9.71 0.51
N SER A 54 1.91 -9.47 -0.64
CA SER A 54 0.90 -10.39 -1.19
C SER A 54 1.50 -11.73 -1.61
N ALA A 55 2.76 -11.74 -2.04
CA ALA A 55 3.51 -12.95 -2.39
C ALA A 55 4.21 -13.60 -1.18
N GLY A 56 4.09 -13.05 0.04
CA GLY A 56 4.82 -13.53 1.21
C GLY A 56 6.34 -13.31 1.13
N LEU A 57 6.79 -12.37 0.28
CA LEU A 57 8.19 -12.03 0.09
C LEU A 57 8.65 -10.93 1.06
N PRO A 58 9.90 -10.96 1.55
CA PRO A 58 10.39 -9.95 2.48
C PRO A 58 10.57 -8.58 1.80
N CYS A 59 9.86 -7.56 2.27
CA CYS A 59 9.93 -6.19 1.72
C CYS A 59 11.31 -5.54 1.81
N HIS A 60 12.18 -5.97 2.74
CA HIS A 60 13.56 -5.46 2.85
C HIS A 60 14.44 -5.83 1.64
N THR A 61 14.00 -6.77 0.80
CA THR A 61 14.72 -7.20 -0.40
C THR A 61 14.40 -6.38 -1.64
N ILE A 62 13.49 -5.40 -1.55
CA ILE A 62 13.22 -4.46 -2.63
C ILE A 62 14.47 -3.60 -2.87
N ASP A 63 14.85 -3.43 -4.13
CA ASP A 63 16.04 -2.66 -4.50
C ASP A 63 15.65 -1.22 -4.89
N PRO A 64 15.93 -0.22 -4.04
CA PRO A 64 15.56 1.17 -4.31
C PRO A 64 16.30 1.76 -5.53
N SER A 65 17.41 1.16 -5.97
CA SER A 65 18.10 1.60 -7.19
C SER A 65 17.34 1.26 -8.47
N LYS A 66 16.34 0.37 -8.41
CA LYS A 66 15.55 -0.11 -9.55
C LYS A 66 14.23 0.62 -9.75
N VAL A 67 13.99 1.76 -9.08
CA VAL A 67 12.73 2.52 -9.19
C VAL A 67 12.35 2.82 -10.64
N ALA A 68 13.30 3.26 -11.48
CA ALA A 68 13.02 3.54 -12.90
C ALA A 68 12.59 2.27 -13.67
N TYR A 69 13.20 1.13 -13.36
CA TYR A 69 12.79 -0.15 -13.94
C TYR A 69 11.38 -0.55 -13.46
N TYR A 70 11.07 -0.39 -12.17
CA TYR A 70 9.75 -0.68 -11.64
C TYR A 70 8.67 0.19 -12.28
N GLN A 71 8.93 1.48 -12.48
CA GLN A 71 8.02 2.38 -13.20
C GLN A 71 7.72 1.88 -14.61
N LEU A 72 8.76 1.50 -15.37
CA LEU A 72 8.59 0.99 -16.73
C LEU A 72 7.81 -0.32 -16.75
N LYS A 73 8.13 -1.26 -15.83
CA LYS A 73 7.40 -2.52 -15.67
C LYS A 73 5.92 -2.25 -15.41
N LEU A 74 5.60 -1.40 -14.42
CA LEU A 74 4.23 -1.06 -14.05
C LEU A 74 3.46 -0.41 -15.20
N ALA A 75 4.10 0.47 -15.96
CA ALA A 75 3.49 1.08 -17.15
C ALA A 75 3.16 0.02 -18.22
N ILE A 76 4.05 -0.94 -18.46
CA ILE A 76 3.82 -2.04 -19.41
C ILE A 76 2.68 -2.94 -18.94
N GLU A 77 2.68 -3.34 -17.66
CA GLU A 77 1.63 -4.19 -17.08
C GLU A 77 0.27 -3.50 -17.12
N ALA A 78 0.21 -2.20 -16.84
CA ALA A 78 -1.01 -1.41 -16.94
C ALA A 78 -1.52 -1.31 -18.39
N LEU A 79 -0.62 -1.14 -19.38
CA LEU A 79 -0.98 -1.09 -20.80
C LEU A 79 -1.48 -2.43 -21.34
N ARG A 80 -1.06 -3.54 -20.74
CA ARG A 80 -1.46 -4.90 -21.14
C ARG A 80 -2.67 -5.42 -20.39
N GLU A 81 -3.22 -4.66 -19.44
CA GLU A 81 -4.25 -5.13 -18.51
C GLU A 81 -3.78 -6.34 -17.67
N GLU A 82 -2.47 -6.49 -17.50
CA GLU A 82 -1.80 -7.54 -16.70
C GLU A 82 -1.50 -7.05 -15.27
N ALA A 83 -1.70 -5.77 -14.99
CA ALA A 83 -1.56 -5.24 -13.64
C ALA A 83 -2.70 -5.80 -12.76
N TYR A 84 -2.36 -6.72 -11.85
CA TYR A 84 -3.25 -7.30 -10.82
C TYR A 84 -4.23 -8.40 -11.29
N LEU A 85 -3.78 -9.34 -12.12
CA LEU A 85 -4.38 -10.69 -12.26
C LEU A 85 -3.52 -11.77 -11.60
#